data_AF-B6GEJ6-F1
#
_entry.id   AF-B6GEJ6-F1
#
_cell.length_a   1.000
_cell.length_b   1.000
_cell.length_c   1.000
_cell.angle_alpha   90.00
_cell.angle_beta   90.00
_cell.angle_gamma   90.00
#
_symmetry.space_group_name_H-M   'P 1'
#
loop_
_entity.id
_entity.type
_entity.pdbx_description
1 polymer ?
#
loop_
_entity_poly.entity_id
_entity_poly.type
_entity_poly.pdbx_seq_one_letter_code
_entity_poly.pdbx_strand_id
1 'polypeptide(L)'
;MTRADSGRRHKWWRESELAYIRERAGKVPAREIRKALRVSREQLKGAVRWMRARGEDVDLRCFRPKTLVCPSCGMARALFGSEGVCEPCRLARRLADTEAEIAGLLPLLSAADRATYERTEAKRETRCDPMPASPRTAGMTAYERARAEERHDIAMERWQAARLKRLLKAAQKRKERVSKKVRGSR
;
A
#
# COMPACT_ATOMS: atom_id res chain seq x y z
N MET A 1 31.82 49.31 14.92
CA MET A 1 31.22 48.30 14.01
C MET A 1 29.79 48.04 14.43
N THR A 2 28.84 48.78 13.85
CA THR A 2 27.41 48.68 14.16
C THR A 2 26.80 47.49 13.42
N ARG A 3 26.34 46.48 14.17
CA ARG A 3 25.48 45.41 13.64
C ARG A 3 24.18 46.06 13.19
N ALA A 4 23.96 46.13 11.88
CA ALA A 4 22.69 46.54 11.31
C ALA A 4 21.63 45.51 11.70
N ASP A 5 20.76 45.92 12.63
CA ASP A 5 19.53 45.22 12.94
C ASP A 5 18.63 45.28 11.71
N SER A 6 18.67 44.24 10.89
CA SER A 6 17.83 44.10 9.71
C SER A 6 16.43 43.69 10.16
N GLY A 7 15.67 44.68 10.66
CA GLY A 7 14.26 44.55 10.99
C GLY A 7 13.52 43.91 9.82
N ARG A 8 13.23 42.61 9.94
CA ARG A 8 12.49 41.85 8.93
C ARG A 8 11.08 42.43 8.87
N ARG A 9 10.82 43.28 7.89
CA ARG A 9 9.46 43.73 7.55
C ARG A 9 8.58 42.49 7.43
N HIS A 10 7.59 42.37 8.31
CA HIS A 10 6.57 41.34 8.24
C HIS A 10 5.87 41.46 6.88
N LYS A 11 5.96 40.42 6.06
CA LYS A 11 5.23 40.38 4.79
C LYS A 11 3.73 40.38 5.08
N TRP A 12 3.01 41.37 4.57
CA TRP A 12 1.55 41.31 4.52
C TRP A 12 1.12 40.20 3.54
N TRP A 13 0.27 39.29 3.99
CA TRP A 13 -0.25 38.20 3.16
C TRP A 13 -1.58 38.61 2.55
N ARG A 14 -1.68 38.52 1.22
CA ARG A 14 -2.97 38.66 0.53
C ARG A 14 -3.76 37.36 0.69
N GLU A 15 -5.09 37.46 0.75
CA GLU A 15 -5.94 36.26 0.88
C GLU A 15 -5.73 35.28 -0.30
N SER A 16 -5.51 35.79 -1.51
CA SER A 16 -5.18 34.95 -2.67
C SER A 16 -3.87 34.16 -2.51
N GLU A 17 -2.87 34.72 -1.82
CA GLU A 17 -1.62 34.03 -1.54
C GLU A 17 -1.80 32.95 -0.46
N LEU A 18 -2.63 33.24 0.56
CA LEU A 18 -2.98 32.27 1.59
C LEU A 18 -3.80 31.11 1.00
N ALA A 19 -4.79 31.41 0.15
CA ALA A 19 -5.57 30.43 -0.58
C ALA A 19 -4.66 29.54 -1.46
N TYR A 20 -3.69 30.12 -2.17
CA TYR A 20 -2.72 29.36 -2.94
C TYR A 20 -1.88 28.43 -2.06
N ILE A 21 -1.44 28.89 -0.88
CA ILE A 21 -0.73 28.05 0.09
C ILE A 21 -1.64 26.89 0.55
N ARG A 22 -2.90 27.15 0.92
CA ARG A 22 -3.86 26.09 1.34
C ARG A 22 -4.04 25.03 0.26
N GLU A 23 -4.21 25.46 -0.99
CA GLU A 23 -4.48 24.54 -2.11
C GLU A 23 -3.27 23.64 -2.42
N ARG A 24 -2.06 24.20 -2.33
CA ARG A 24 -0.81 23.57 -2.82
C ARG A 24 0.02 22.90 -1.73
N ALA A 25 -0.13 23.32 -0.46
CA ALA A 25 0.51 22.70 0.68
C ALA A 25 0.21 21.19 0.71
N GLY A 26 1.22 20.39 1.06
CA GLY A 26 1.13 18.92 1.04
C GLY A 26 1.19 18.27 -0.35
N LYS A 27 0.78 18.99 -1.42
CA LYS A 27 0.68 18.43 -2.80
C LYS A 27 1.91 18.70 -3.65
N VAL A 28 2.57 19.84 -3.47
CA VAL A 28 3.79 20.19 -4.22
C VAL A 28 4.94 20.54 -3.27
N PRO A 29 6.21 20.38 -3.69
CA PRO A 29 7.34 20.74 -2.87
C PRO A 29 7.28 22.23 -2.47
N ALA A 30 7.62 22.54 -1.21
CA ALA A 30 7.64 23.92 -0.72
C ALA A 30 8.47 24.89 -1.59
N ARG A 31 9.51 24.38 -2.27
CA ARG A 31 10.30 25.14 -3.25
C ARG A 31 9.44 25.72 -4.38
N GLU A 32 8.48 24.97 -4.89
CA GLU A 32 7.62 25.42 -5.99
C GLU A 32 6.62 26.48 -5.51
N ILE A 33 6.10 26.34 -4.28
CA ILE A 33 5.25 27.37 -3.66
C ILE A 33 6.03 28.67 -3.48
N ARG A 34 7.28 28.59 -2.99
CA ARG A 34 8.15 29.78 -2.85
C ARG A 34 8.43 30.46 -4.18
N LYS A 35 8.70 29.67 -5.23
CA LYS A 35 8.98 30.19 -6.57
C LYS A 35 7.75 30.91 -7.13
N ALA A 36 6.56 30.32 -7.00
CA ALA A 36 5.31 30.90 -7.45
C ALA A 36 4.98 32.21 -6.74
N LEU A 37 5.12 32.26 -5.41
CA LEU A 37 4.80 33.45 -4.61
C LEU A 37 5.96 34.45 -4.49
N ARG A 38 7.13 34.13 -5.06
CA ARG A 38 8.38 34.91 -4.97
C ARG A 38 8.75 35.27 -3.52
N VAL A 39 8.64 34.31 -2.60
CA VAL A 39 8.94 34.49 -1.17
C VAL A 39 10.15 33.70 -0.69
N SER A 40 10.78 34.18 0.38
CA SER A 40 11.83 33.44 1.07
C SER A 40 11.28 32.22 1.80
N ARG A 41 12.17 31.29 2.14
CA ARG A 41 11.81 30.08 2.93
C ARG A 41 11.18 30.45 4.27
N GLU A 42 11.72 31.49 4.90
CA GLU A 42 11.33 31.90 6.25
C GLU A 42 10.00 32.66 6.25
N GLN A 43 9.72 33.42 5.19
CA GLN A 43 8.39 34.01 4.98
C GLN A 43 7.32 32.92 4.83
N LEU A 44 7.56 31.91 3.99
CA LEU A 44 6.61 30.82 3.79
C LEU A 44 6.38 30.00 5.09
N LYS A 45 7.45 29.69 5.83
CA LYS A 45 7.32 29.02 7.15
C LYS A 45 6.53 29.87 8.15
N GLY A 46 6.77 31.18 8.18
CA GLY A 46 6.06 32.11 9.03
C GLY A 46 4.56 32.14 8.72
N ALA A 47 4.20 32.17 7.42
CA ALA A 47 2.82 32.12 6.96
C ALA A 47 2.12 30.85 7.44
N VAL A 48 2.71 29.68 7.17
CA VAL A 48 2.13 28.39 7.56
C VAL A 48 2.02 28.27 9.08
N ARG A 49 3.00 28.79 9.85
CA ARG A 49 2.91 28.83 11.31
C ARG A 49 1.72 29.68 11.77
N TRP A 50 1.53 30.84 11.18
CA TRP A 50 0.41 31.73 11.48
C TRP A 50 -0.95 31.09 11.10
N MET A 51 -1.04 30.41 9.96
CA MET A 51 -2.24 29.67 9.54
C MET A 51 -2.57 28.52 10.51
N ARG A 52 -1.55 27.74 10.92
CA ARG A 52 -1.72 26.66 11.91
C ARG A 52 -2.17 27.17 13.28
N ALA A 53 -1.65 28.32 13.72
CA ALA A 53 -2.07 28.93 14.99
C ALA A 53 -3.56 29.32 14.98
N ARG A 54 -4.16 29.46 13.81
CA ARG A 54 -5.60 29.73 13.60
C ARG A 54 -6.42 28.46 13.36
N GLY A 55 -5.81 27.28 13.52
CA GLY A 55 -6.48 25.98 13.39
C GLY A 55 -6.45 25.37 11.98
N GLU A 56 -5.71 25.93 11.03
CA GLU A 56 -5.66 25.37 9.67
C GLU A 56 -4.67 24.17 9.55
N ASP A 57 -5.11 23.06 8.95
CA ASP A 57 -4.27 21.87 8.65
C ASP A 57 -3.44 22.09 7.37
N VAL A 58 -2.36 22.87 7.49
CA VAL A 58 -1.47 23.22 6.37
C VAL A 58 -0.07 22.69 6.64
N ASP A 59 0.49 21.85 5.76
CA ASP A 59 1.87 21.34 5.86
C ASP A 59 2.68 21.56 4.58
N LEU A 60 3.94 22.00 4.75
CA LEU A 60 4.87 22.20 3.64
C LEU A 60 5.57 20.91 3.21
N ARG A 61 5.44 19.83 3.99
CA ARG A 61 5.92 18.50 3.65
C ARG A 61 5.05 17.93 2.54
N CYS A 62 5.62 17.83 1.34
CA CYS A 62 4.99 17.17 0.20
C CYS A 62 5.15 15.66 0.35
N PHE A 63 4.04 14.97 0.65
CA PHE A 63 4.04 13.52 0.71
C PHE A 63 4.06 12.96 -0.72
N ARG A 64 5.02 12.08 -1.00
CA ARG A 64 5.08 11.34 -2.26
C ARG A 64 4.98 9.86 -1.92
N PRO A 65 3.88 9.19 -2.28
CA PRO A 65 3.77 7.76 -2.08
C PRO A 65 4.84 7.05 -2.90
N LYS A 66 5.45 6.05 -2.29
CA LYS A 66 6.31 5.03 -2.88
C LYS A 66 5.49 3.88 -3.46
N THR A 67 4.20 3.83 -3.14
CA THR A 67 3.27 2.87 -3.71
C THR A 67 2.73 3.36 -5.05
N LEU A 68 2.42 2.42 -5.93
CA LEU A 68 1.75 2.63 -7.21
C LEU A 68 0.45 1.83 -7.23
N VAL A 69 -0.53 2.28 -8.03
CA VAL A 69 -1.78 1.55 -8.22
C VAL A 69 -1.53 0.35 -9.14
N CYS A 70 -1.85 -0.85 -8.66
CA CYS A 70 -1.73 -2.06 -9.47
C CYS A 70 -2.86 -2.14 -10.50
N PRO A 71 -2.56 -2.33 -11.80
CA PRO A 71 -3.58 -2.38 -12.84
C PRO A 71 -4.51 -3.60 -12.72
N SER A 72 -4.07 -4.68 -12.09
CA SER A 72 -4.87 -5.91 -11.95
C SER A 72 -5.86 -5.87 -10.79
N CYS A 73 -5.55 -5.17 -9.69
CA CYS A 73 -6.42 -5.15 -8.50
C CYS A 73 -6.85 -3.75 -8.04
N GLY A 74 -6.37 -2.68 -8.67
CA GLY A 74 -6.69 -1.30 -8.28
C GLY A 74 -6.12 -0.83 -6.94
N MET A 75 -5.41 -1.70 -6.21
CA MET A 75 -4.86 -1.37 -4.89
C MET A 75 -3.51 -0.66 -5.01
N ALA A 76 -3.19 0.20 -4.03
CA ALA A 76 -1.85 0.74 -3.84
C ALA A 76 -0.89 -0.37 -3.37
N ARG A 77 0.24 -0.51 -4.06
CA ARG A 77 1.22 -1.60 -3.88
C ARG A 77 2.63 -1.06 -3.94
N ALA A 78 3.55 -1.65 -3.19
CA ALA A 78 4.97 -1.33 -3.22
C ALA A 78 5.80 -2.37 -4.00
N LEU A 79 5.32 -3.60 -4.17
CA LEU A 79 6.09 -4.69 -4.76
C LEU A 79 5.51 -5.12 -6.11
N PHE A 80 6.20 -4.74 -7.18
CA PHE A 80 5.84 -5.09 -8.56
C PHE A 80 6.82 -6.10 -9.17
N GLY A 81 6.30 -6.98 -10.02
CA GLY A 81 7.12 -7.84 -10.88
C GLY A 81 7.54 -7.14 -12.17
N SER A 82 8.35 -7.84 -12.97
CA SER A 82 8.72 -7.40 -14.33
C SER A 82 7.51 -7.14 -15.23
N GLU A 83 6.40 -7.86 -15.02
CA GLU A 83 5.14 -7.69 -15.76
C GLU A 83 4.32 -6.45 -15.34
N GLY A 84 4.80 -5.64 -14.39
CA GLY A 84 4.04 -4.48 -13.89
C GLY A 84 2.82 -4.85 -13.02
N VAL A 85 2.74 -6.09 -12.55
CA VAL A 85 1.67 -6.59 -11.66
C VAL A 85 2.22 -6.81 -10.24
N CYS A 86 1.41 -6.47 -9.24
CA CYS A 86 1.81 -6.59 -7.85
C CYS A 86 2.04 -8.05 -7.41
N GLU A 87 2.83 -8.23 -6.36
CA GLU A 87 3.14 -9.57 -5.82
C GLU A 87 1.88 -10.37 -5.41
N PRO A 88 0.89 -9.82 -4.68
CA PRO A 88 -0.34 -10.57 -4.37
C PRO A 88 -1.09 -11.08 -5.60
N CYS A 89 -1.28 -10.27 -6.64
CA CYS A 89 -1.97 -10.69 -7.86
C CYS A 89 -1.21 -11.82 -8.58
N ARG A 90 0.12 -11.73 -8.67
CA ARG A 90 0.95 -12.78 -9.28
C ARG A 90 0.85 -14.09 -8.49
N LEU A 91 0.85 -14.04 -7.16
CA LEU A 91 0.70 -15.22 -6.31
C LEU A 91 -0.71 -15.82 -6.41
N ALA A 92 -1.75 -14.99 -6.47
CA ALA A 92 -3.12 -15.43 -6.64
C ALA A 92 -3.31 -16.15 -7.98
N ARG A 93 -2.75 -15.61 -9.07
CA ARG A 93 -2.74 -16.28 -10.39
C ARG A 93 -2.06 -17.64 -10.32
N ARG A 94 -0.85 -17.72 -9.77
CA ARG A 94 -0.12 -19.00 -9.60
C ARG A 94 -0.86 -20.02 -8.75
N LEU A 95 -1.56 -19.56 -7.70
CA LEU A 95 -2.39 -20.42 -6.87
C LEU A 95 -3.55 -20.99 -7.68
N ALA A 96 -4.27 -20.14 -8.42
CA ALA A 96 -5.36 -20.58 -9.29
C ALA A 96 -4.88 -21.58 -10.36
N ASP A 97 -3.75 -21.33 -11.00
CA ASP A 97 -3.14 -22.24 -11.98
C ASP A 97 -2.83 -23.60 -11.34
N THR A 98 -2.24 -23.59 -10.14
CA THR A 98 -1.92 -24.83 -9.40
C THR A 98 -3.19 -25.58 -9.00
N GLU A 99 -4.25 -24.88 -8.59
CA GLU A 99 -5.52 -25.52 -8.24
C GLU A 99 -6.23 -26.10 -9.47
N ALA A 100 -6.16 -25.43 -10.61
CA ALA A 100 -6.67 -25.94 -11.89
C ALA A 100 -5.95 -27.22 -12.33
N GLU A 101 -4.61 -27.27 -12.19
CA GLU A 101 -3.84 -28.49 -12.45
C GLU A 101 -4.24 -29.64 -11.52
N ILE A 102 -4.46 -29.36 -10.22
CA ILE A 102 -4.93 -30.39 -9.28
C ILE A 102 -6.31 -30.88 -9.71
N ALA A 103 -7.22 -29.98 -10.09
CA ALA A 103 -8.55 -30.36 -10.57
C ALA A 103 -8.48 -31.27 -11.80
N GLY A 104 -7.53 -31.05 -12.71
CA GLY A 104 -7.28 -31.94 -13.85
C GLY A 104 -6.71 -33.32 -13.45
N LEU A 105 -6.02 -33.44 -12.32
CA LEU A 105 -5.46 -34.70 -11.85
C LEU A 105 -6.46 -35.56 -11.05
N LEU A 106 -7.41 -34.95 -10.35
CA LEU A 106 -8.37 -35.68 -9.49
C LEU A 106 -9.18 -36.76 -10.24
N PRO A 107 -9.67 -36.55 -11.48
CA PRO A 107 -10.36 -37.57 -12.26
C PRO A 107 -9.49 -38.78 -12.64
N LEU A 108 -8.16 -38.66 -12.57
CA LEU A 108 -7.24 -39.75 -12.87
C LEU A 108 -6.97 -40.66 -11.67
N LEU A 109 -7.47 -40.30 -10.48
CA LEU A 109 -7.37 -41.14 -9.29
C LEU A 109 -8.38 -42.30 -9.34
N SER A 110 -8.03 -43.38 -8.64
CA SER A 110 -8.95 -44.48 -8.32
C SER A 110 -10.20 -43.95 -7.58
N ALA A 111 -11.31 -44.68 -7.68
CA ALA A 111 -12.57 -44.30 -7.02
C ALA A 111 -12.41 -44.17 -5.50
N ALA A 112 -11.64 -45.07 -4.87
CA ALA A 112 -11.38 -45.06 -3.43
C ALA A 112 -10.56 -43.83 -2.98
N ASP A 113 -9.54 -43.46 -3.76
CA ASP A 113 -8.74 -42.26 -3.47
C ASP A 113 -9.56 -40.99 -3.68
N ARG A 114 -10.37 -40.93 -4.74
CA ARG A 114 -11.23 -39.80 -5.04
C ARG A 114 -12.24 -39.54 -3.91
N ALA A 115 -12.92 -40.57 -3.43
CA ALA A 115 -13.84 -40.49 -2.29
C ALA A 115 -13.15 -40.01 -1.01
N THR A 116 -11.86 -40.29 -0.83
CA THR A 116 -11.09 -39.77 0.31
C THR A 116 -10.82 -38.28 0.20
N TYR A 117 -10.47 -37.79 -0.99
CA TYR A 117 -10.31 -36.35 -1.21
C TYR A 117 -11.62 -35.60 -1.05
N GLU A 118 -12.73 -36.07 -1.66
CA GLU A 118 -14.06 -35.47 -1.52
C GLU A 118 -14.48 -35.30 -0.05
N ARG A 119 -14.28 -36.32 0.80
CA ARG A 119 -14.60 -36.25 2.23
C ARG A 119 -13.71 -35.30 3.03
N THR A 120 -12.50 -35.01 2.56
CA THR A 120 -11.51 -34.21 3.31
C THR A 120 -11.35 -32.79 2.80
N GLU A 121 -11.97 -32.42 1.67
CA GLU A 121 -11.90 -31.06 1.12
C GLU A 121 -12.38 -30.00 2.12
N ALA A 122 -13.50 -30.24 2.81
CA ALA A 122 -14.06 -29.30 3.78
C ALA A 122 -13.16 -29.07 5.00
N LYS A 123 -12.18 -29.95 5.25
CA LYS A 123 -11.23 -29.85 6.37
C LYS A 123 -9.95 -29.11 6.00
N ARG A 124 -9.87 -28.54 4.78
CA ARG A 124 -8.70 -27.80 4.31
C ARG A 124 -8.66 -26.42 4.95
N GLU A 125 -7.87 -26.31 6.01
CA GLU A 125 -7.58 -25.02 6.64
C GLU A 125 -6.11 -24.67 6.52
N THR A 126 -5.84 -23.38 6.37
CA THR A 126 -4.48 -22.84 6.42
C THR A 126 -4.46 -21.73 7.45
N ARG A 127 -3.49 -21.78 8.37
CA ARG A 127 -3.27 -20.73 9.36
C ARG A 127 -3.20 -19.36 8.69
N CYS A 128 -4.08 -18.46 9.11
CA CYS A 128 -4.07 -17.07 8.71
C CYS A 128 -3.43 -16.23 9.83
N ASP A 129 -2.45 -15.40 9.49
CA ASP A 129 -1.97 -14.37 10.42
C ASP A 129 -3.07 -13.29 10.56
N PRO A 130 -3.12 -12.55 11.67
CA PRO A 130 -4.09 -11.48 11.84
C PRO A 130 -3.90 -10.41 10.76
N MET A 131 -5.00 -9.96 10.18
CA MET A 131 -5.00 -8.89 9.18
C MET A 131 -4.56 -7.58 9.84
N PRO A 132 -3.68 -6.78 9.20
CA PRO A 132 -3.33 -5.46 9.68
C PRO A 132 -4.58 -4.61 9.94
N ALA A 133 -4.63 -3.97 11.11
CA ALA A 133 -5.72 -3.08 11.46
C ALA A 133 -5.58 -1.75 10.72
N SER A 134 -6.72 -1.16 10.35
CA SER A 134 -6.74 0.18 9.76
C SER A 134 -6.10 1.21 10.69
N PRO A 135 -5.31 2.16 10.16
CA PRO A 135 -4.63 3.14 10.99
C PRO A 135 -5.66 4.05 11.67
N ARG A 136 -5.47 4.31 12.97
CA ARG A 136 -6.22 5.35 13.67
C ARG A 136 -5.67 6.71 13.26
N THR A 137 -6.45 7.49 12.52
CA THR A 137 -6.03 8.78 11.94
C THR A 137 -6.56 10.00 12.69
N ALA A 138 -7.31 9.79 13.78
CA ALA A 138 -7.84 10.88 14.59
C ALA A 138 -6.71 11.75 15.16
N GLY A 139 -6.83 13.07 15.00
CA GLY A 139 -5.84 14.05 15.45
C GLY A 139 -4.57 14.15 14.60
N MET A 140 -4.43 13.35 13.53
CA MET A 140 -3.29 13.44 12.62
C MET A 140 -3.46 14.56 11.60
N THR A 141 -2.35 15.23 11.29
CA THR A 141 -2.27 16.16 10.14
C THR A 141 -2.48 15.41 8.82
N ALA A 142 -2.87 16.10 7.74
CA ALA A 142 -3.00 15.49 6.41
C ALA A 142 -1.76 14.69 5.97
N TYR A 143 -0.55 15.20 6.27
CA TYR A 143 0.71 14.51 5.96
C TYR A 143 0.87 13.20 6.74
N GLU A 144 0.54 13.22 8.04
CA GLU A 144 0.63 12.04 8.90
C GLU A 144 -0.41 10.98 8.51
N ARG A 145 -1.61 11.40 8.13
CA ARG A 145 -2.65 10.53 7.59
C ARG A 145 -2.18 9.81 6.34
N ALA A 146 -1.70 10.55 5.32
CA ALA A 146 -1.21 9.96 4.08
C ALA A 146 -0.03 8.98 4.32
N ARG A 147 0.87 9.31 5.24
CA ARG A 147 1.96 8.41 5.67
C ARG A 147 1.46 7.16 6.38
N ALA A 148 0.42 7.28 7.20
CA ALA A 148 -0.16 6.15 7.92
C ALA A 148 -0.93 5.22 6.97
N GLU A 149 -1.66 5.79 6.02
CA GLU A 149 -2.37 5.08 4.95
C GLU A 149 -1.38 4.27 4.09
N GLU A 150 -0.32 4.90 3.57
CA GLU A 150 0.70 4.18 2.78
C GLU A 150 1.35 3.03 3.58
N ARG A 151 1.68 3.26 4.85
CA ARG A 151 2.25 2.21 5.71
C ARG A 151 1.28 1.05 5.88
N HIS A 152 0.00 1.35 6.03
CA HIS A 152 -1.05 0.35 6.11
C HIS A 152 -1.17 -0.42 4.79
N ASP A 153 -1.17 0.24 3.63
CA ASP A 153 -1.22 -0.42 2.32
C ASP A 153 -0.05 -1.39 2.12
N ILE A 154 1.16 -0.98 2.50
CA ILE A 154 2.36 -1.83 2.45
C ILE A 154 2.23 -3.03 3.42
N ALA A 155 1.70 -2.80 4.63
CA ALA A 155 1.46 -3.88 5.59
C ALA A 155 0.41 -4.87 5.07
N MET A 156 -0.67 -4.37 4.48
CA MET A 156 -1.71 -5.17 3.85
C MET A 156 -1.18 -5.99 2.68
N GLU A 157 -0.36 -5.40 1.81
CA GLU A 157 0.31 -6.12 0.73
C GLU A 157 1.17 -7.27 1.25
N ARG A 158 2.01 -7.02 2.26
CA ARG A 158 2.86 -8.05 2.87
C ARG A 158 2.05 -9.18 3.49
N TRP A 159 1.00 -8.84 4.22
CA TRP A 159 0.10 -9.83 4.82
C TRP A 159 -0.60 -10.69 3.76
N GLN A 160 -1.14 -10.07 2.70
CA GLN A 160 -1.76 -10.79 1.59
C GLN A 160 -0.77 -11.71 0.89
N ALA A 161 0.44 -11.22 0.59
CA ALA A 161 1.49 -12.02 -0.04
C ALA A 161 1.92 -13.20 0.85
N ALA A 162 2.07 -13.00 2.16
CA ALA A 162 2.40 -14.07 3.09
C ALA A 162 1.31 -15.16 3.14
N ARG A 163 0.04 -14.75 3.22
CA ARG A 163 -1.11 -15.66 3.18
C ARG A 163 -1.13 -16.47 1.88
N LEU A 164 -0.99 -15.80 0.74
CA LEU A 164 -0.98 -16.45 -0.58
C LEU A 164 0.19 -17.40 -0.77
N LYS A 165 1.40 -17.07 -0.28
CA LYS A 165 2.55 -17.97 -0.30
C LYS A 165 2.28 -19.26 0.48
N ARG A 166 1.61 -19.18 1.63
CA ARG A 166 1.23 -20.36 2.42
C ARG A 166 0.22 -21.23 1.68
N LEU A 167 -0.82 -20.62 1.12
CA LEU A 167 -1.83 -21.32 0.31
C LEU A 167 -1.17 -22.01 -0.90
N LEU A 168 -0.31 -21.29 -1.62
CA LEU A 168 0.43 -21.84 -2.77
C LEU A 168 1.30 -23.03 -2.36
N LYS A 169 2.05 -22.93 -1.25
CA LYS A 169 2.85 -24.05 -0.74
C LYS A 169 1.97 -25.26 -0.39
N ALA A 170 0.82 -25.04 0.25
CA ALA A 170 -0.12 -26.10 0.58
C ALA A 170 -0.72 -26.76 -0.69
N ALA A 171 -1.09 -25.95 -1.69
CA ALA A 171 -1.57 -26.42 -2.98
C ALA A 171 -0.49 -27.21 -3.72
N GLN A 172 0.75 -26.73 -3.79
CA GLN A 172 1.87 -27.45 -4.39
C GLN A 172 2.11 -28.81 -3.72
N LYS A 173 2.09 -28.88 -2.38
CA LYS A 173 2.20 -30.16 -1.67
C LYS A 173 1.01 -31.09 -1.92
N ARG A 174 -0.20 -30.55 -2.11
CA ARG A 174 -1.36 -31.34 -2.52
C ARG A 174 -1.17 -31.88 -3.95
N LYS A 175 -0.73 -31.04 -4.90
CA LYS A 175 -0.41 -31.44 -6.27
C LYS A 175 0.61 -32.58 -6.29
N GLU A 176 1.69 -32.48 -5.52
CA GLU A 176 2.69 -33.55 -5.39
C GLU A 176 2.05 -34.87 -4.92
N ARG A 177 1.23 -34.84 -3.85
CA ARG A 177 0.56 -36.04 -3.32
C ARG A 177 -0.41 -36.67 -4.32
N VAL A 178 -1.26 -35.86 -4.95
CA VAL A 178 -2.22 -36.33 -5.96
C VAL A 178 -1.48 -36.91 -7.16
N SER A 179 -0.46 -36.22 -7.66
CA SER A 179 0.36 -36.68 -8.78
C SER A 179 1.02 -38.03 -8.48
N LYS A 180 1.53 -38.23 -7.26
CA LYS A 180 2.12 -39.51 -6.84
C LYS A 180 1.09 -40.64 -6.85
N LYS A 181 -0.13 -40.40 -6.34
CA LYS A 181 -1.22 -41.39 -6.35
C LYS A 181 -1.69 -41.73 -7.77
N VAL A 182 -1.82 -40.73 -8.65
CA VAL A 182 -2.15 -40.96 -10.07
C VAL A 182 -1.10 -41.83 -10.75
N ARG A 183 0.19 -41.58 -10.50
CA ARG A 183 1.29 -42.39 -11.07
C ARG A 183 1.32 -43.83 -10.54
N GLY A 184 0.96 -44.06 -9.28
CA GLY A 184 0.90 -45.40 -8.69
C GLY A 184 -0.40 -46.16 -8.93
N SER A 185 -1.43 -45.50 -9.47
CA SER A 185 -2.70 -46.13 -9.90
C SER A 185 -2.69 -46.55 -11.37
N ARG A 186 -1.61 -46.23 -12.10
CA ARG A 186 -1.31 -46.72 -13.44
C ARG A 186 -0.37 -47.90 -13.34
#